data_AF-A0A250FRK0-F1
#
_entry.id   AF-A0A250FRK0-F1
#
_cell.length_a   1.000
_cell.length_b   1.000
_cell.length_c   1.000
_cell.angle_alpha   90.00
_cell.angle_beta   90.00
_cell.angle_gamma   90.00
#
_symmetry.space_group_name_H-M   'P 1'
#
loop_
_entity.id
_entity.type
_entity.pdbx_description
1 polymer ?
#
loop_
_entity_poly.entity_id
_entity_poly.type
_entity_poly.pdbx_seq_one_letter_code
_entity_poly.pdbx_strand_id
1 'polypeptide(L)'
;MHTDNFDILAQLIDRRLAQVKDEAARALLFFPIQILQRKKDIAGLPQNAHVIKLYQVKDSQDLLKKRAEITRLCELFQARAMLNLNPKSYKEVAFGMLKKLSELLSQEAYPAVDKLLSSCINSAGVGSKELKKYWIIDVDEVSEPAPVIATIQEQLTSMNPIGEEKLVNIVPSKSGVHLITHPFDTNGVCFADTIEIKKDCLTNLLIC
;
A
#
# COMPACT_ATOMS: atom_id res chain seq x y z
N MET A 1 -4.26 -11.29 17.39
CA MET A 1 -3.60 -10.01 17.75
C MET A 1 -4.16 -8.97 16.81
N HIS A 2 -4.83 -7.97 17.36
CA HIS A 2 -5.40 -6.86 16.63
C HIS A 2 -4.29 -5.85 16.33
N THR A 3 -4.21 -5.34 15.10
CA THR A 3 -3.23 -4.31 14.72
C THR A 3 -3.97 -3.13 14.12
N ASP A 4 -3.85 -1.96 14.74
CA ASP A 4 -4.43 -0.70 14.30
C ASP A 4 -3.31 0.31 14.01
N ASN A 5 -3.16 0.69 12.75
CA ASN A 5 -2.12 1.61 12.29
C ASN A 5 -2.70 2.93 11.74
N PHE A 6 -3.95 3.28 12.06
CA PHE A 6 -4.61 4.46 11.50
C PHE A 6 -3.81 5.75 11.75
N ASP A 7 -3.36 5.97 12.98
CA ASP A 7 -2.70 7.22 13.36
C ASP A 7 -1.30 7.35 12.74
N ILE A 8 -0.54 6.25 12.69
CA ILE A 8 0.79 6.20 12.05
C ILE A 8 0.67 6.49 10.54
N LEU A 9 -0.30 5.87 9.88
CA LEU A 9 -0.50 6.00 8.44
C LEU A 9 -1.13 7.35 8.07
N ALA A 10 -1.98 7.92 8.91
CA ALA A 10 -2.49 9.28 8.77
C ALA A 10 -1.35 10.30 8.72
N GLN A 11 -0.40 10.22 9.66
CA GLN A 11 0.78 11.09 9.66
C GLN A 11 1.66 10.90 8.43
N LEU A 12 1.77 9.67 7.91
CA LEU A 12 2.52 9.40 6.68
C LEU A 12 1.83 9.97 5.44
N ILE A 13 0.49 9.94 5.37
CA ILE A 13 -0.28 10.61 4.31
C ILE A 13 0.04 12.11 4.31
N ASP A 14 0.00 12.78 5.46
CA ASP A 14 0.26 14.22 5.54
C ASP A 14 1.70 14.55 5.14
N ARG A 15 2.68 13.75 5.59
CA ARG A 15 4.08 13.87 5.16
C ARG A 15 4.23 13.72 3.64
N ARG A 16 3.41 12.90 2.99
CA ARG A 16 3.44 12.73 1.54
C ARG A 16 2.83 13.91 0.82
N LEU A 17 1.67 14.38 1.27
CA LEU A 17 1.00 15.53 0.68
C LEU A 17 1.82 16.81 0.83
N ALA A 18 2.56 16.96 1.93
CA ALA A 18 3.46 18.10 2.15
C ALA A 18 4.66 18.15 1.19
N GLN A 19 5.05 17.03 0.58
CA GLN A 19 6.13 16.99 -0.42
C GLN A 19 5.70 17.53 -1.79
N VAL A 20 4.39 17.59 -2.06
CA VAL A 20 3.85 18.09 -3.34
C VAL A 20 3.48 19.56 -3.17
N LYS A 21 4.24 20.44 -3.83
CA LYS A 21 4.07 21.89 -3.68
C LYS A 21 2.93 22.44 -4.52
N ASP A 22 2.70 21.86 -5.69
CA ASP A 22 1.59 22.25 -6.56
C ASP A 22 0.25 21.79 -5.95
N GLU A 23 -0.56 22.75 -5.51
CA GLU A 23 -1.86 22.49 -4.90
C GLU A 23 -2.86 21.86 -5.87
N ALA A 24 -2.83 22.22 -7.15
CA ALA A 24 -3.71 21.65 -8.16
C ALA A 24 -3.35 20.19 -8.43
N ALA A 25 -2.05 19.88 -8.50
CA ALA A 25 -1.58 18.50 -8.61
C ALA A 25 -1.94 17.69 -7.33
N ARG A 26 -1.72 18.28 -6.15
CA ARG A 26 -2.03 17.66 -4.86
C ARG A 26 -3.52 17.33 -4.70
N ALA A 27 -4.42 18.21 -5.17
CA ALA A 27 -5.87 18.00 -5.12
C ALA A 27 -6.35 16.81 -5.98
N LEU A 28 -5.54 16.37 -6.94
CA LEU A 28 -5.82 15.19 -7.77
C LEU A 28 -5.31 13.88 -7.15
N LEU A 29 -4.62 13.93 -6.01
CA LEU A 29 -4.07 12.75 -5.37
C LEU A 29 -5.07 12.07 -4.44
N PHE A 30 -4.98 10.75 -4.36
CA PHE A 30 -5.68 9.96 -3.36
C PHE A 30 -4.88 8.70 -3.01
N PHE A 31 -5.14 8.16 -1.83
CA PHE A 31 -4.54 6.95 -1.31
C PHE A 31 -5.60 5.83 -1.33
N PRO A 32 -5.40 4.75 -2.10
CA PRO A 32 -6.35 3.66 -2.15
C PRO A 32 -6.22 2.76 -0.92
N ILE A 33 -7.36 2.34 -0.37
CA ILE A 33 -7.45 1.31 0.67
C ILE A 33 -8.25 0.14 0.15
N GLN A 34 -7.74 -1.07 0.36
CA GLN A 34 -8.41 -2.31 0.00
C GLN A 34 -8.81 -3.07 1.26
N ILE A 35 -10.09 -3.40 1.38
CA ILE A 35 -10.58 -4.36 2.37
C ILE A 35 -10.46 -5.75 1.75
N LEU A 36 -9.57 -6.58 2.30
CA LEU A 36 -9.17 -7.86 1.73
C LEU A 36 -9.48 -9.01 2.68
N GLN A 37 -10.20 -10.02 2.18
CA GLN A 37 -10.17 -11.35 2.76
C GLN A 37 -8.98 -12.11 2.22
N ARG A 38 -8.24 -12.82 3.07
CA ARG A 38 -7.08 -13.62 2.66
C ARG A 38 -7.30 -15.07 3.03
N LYS A 39 -6.90 -15.98 2.14
CA LYS A 39 -6.94 -17.43 2.38
C LYS A 39 -6.14 -17.86 3.61
N LYS A 40 -5.07 -17.12 3.95
CA LYS A 40 -4.29 -17.35 5.18
C LYS A 40 -5.09 -17.09 6.48
N ASP A 41 -6.12 -16.25 6.41
CA ASP A 41 -6.92 -15.85 7.57
C ASP A 41 -8.27 -16.59 7.65
N ILE A 42 -8.83 -17.00 6.51
CA ILE A 42 -10.13 -17.70 6.44
C ILE A 42 -9.96 -19.00 5.65
N ALA A 43 -10.18 -20.12 6.31
CA ALA A 43 -10.19 -21.44 5.68
C ALA A 43 -11.35 -21.56 4.68
N GLY A 44 -11.09 -22.17 3.51
CA GLY A 44 -12.12 -22.43 2.50
C GLY A 44 -12.32 -21.32 1.45
N LEU A 45 -11.55 -20.22 1.50
CA LEU A 45 -11.56 -19.24 0.42
C LEU A 45 -10.97 -19.83 -0.89
N PRO A 46 -11.66 -19.71 -2.04
CA PRO A 46 -11.19 -20.25 -3.30
C PRO A 46 -10.01 -19.45 -3.87
N GLN A 47 -9.98 -18.13 -3.62
CA GLN A 47 -8.91 -17.23 -4.06
C GLN A 47 -7.97 -16.89 -2.90
N ASN A 48 -6.70 -16.62 -3.24
CA ASN A 48 -5.68 -16.22 -2.25
C ASN A 48 -6.05 -14.92 -1.52
N ALA A 49 -6.66 -13.98 -2.26
CA ALA A 49 -7.22 -12.76 -1.70
C ALA A 49 -8.49 -12.35 -2.47
N HIS A 50 -9.47 -11.82 -1.75
CA HIS A 50 -10.72 -11.30 -2.31
C HIS A 50 -10.93 -9.87 -1.82
N VAL A 51 -11.11 -8.93 -2.75
CA VAL A 51 -11.36 -7.51 -2.43
C VAL A 51 -12.84 -7.33 -2.15
N ILE A 52 -13.19 -6.97 -0.92
CA ILE A 52 -14.57 -6.66 -0.53
C ILE A 52 -14.94 -5.24 -0.93
N LYS A 53 -14.04 -4.29 -0.67
CA LYS A 53 -14.29 -2.88 -0.92
C LYS A 53 -13.00 -2.13 -1.17
N LEU A 54 -13.07 -1.17 -2.07
CA LEU A 54 -12.01 -0.22 -2.37
C LEU A 54 -12.45 1.17 -1.89
N TYR A 55 -11.65 1.81 -1.05
CA TYR A 55 -11.81 3.20 -0.68
C TYR A 55 -10.75 4.06 -1.36
N GLN A 56 -11.09 5.34 -1.51
CA GLN A 56 -10.17 6.39 -1.91
C GLN A 56 -10.16 7.42 -0.77
N VAL A 57 -8.98 7.75 -0.30
CA VAL A 57 -8.77 8.69 0.80
C VAL A 57 -7.92 9.86 0.33
N LYS A 58 -8.36 11.08 0.60
CA LYS A 58 -7.66 12.29 0.13
C LYS A 58 -6.52 12.71 1.05
N ASP A 59 -6.76 12.64 2.36
CA ASP A 59 -5.88 13.14 3.41
C ASP A 59 -6.08 12.37 4.72
N SER A 60 -5.32 12.73 5.76
CA SER A 60 -5.43 12.11 7.09
C SER A 60 -6.81 12.26 7.72
N GLN A 61 -7.47 13.41 7.56
CA GLN A 61 -8.80 13.62 8.14
C GLN A 61 -9.84 12.71 7.48
N ASP A 62 -9.77 12.56 6.16
CA ASP A 62 -10.63 11.68 5.39
C ASP A 62 -10.38 10.20 5.71
N LEU A 63 -9.14 9.82 6.04
CA LEU A 63 -8.81 8.48 6.56
C LEU A 63 -9.53 8.22 7.90
N LEU A 64 -9.36 9.15 8.84
CA LEU A 64 -9.86 9.02 10.21
C LEU A 64 -11.39 9.03 10.26
N LYS A 65 -12.05 9.83 9.41
CA LYS A 65 -13.52 9.81 9.25
C LYS A 65 -14.05 8.43 8.84
N LYS A 66 -13.29 7.67 8.06
CA LYS A 66 -13.65 6.32 7.60
C LYS A 66 -13.27 5.21 8.57
N ARG A 67 -12.54 5.51 9.66
CA ARG A 67 -12.02 4.50 10.61
C ARG A 67 -13.11 3.58 11.16
N ALA A 68 -14.23 4.15 11.61
CA ALA A 68 -15.34 3.38 12.18
C ALA A 68 -15.97 2.42 11.16
N GLU A 69 -16.22 2.88 9.92
CA GLU A 69 -16.79 2.05 8.86
C GLU A 69 -15.81 0.93 8.43
N ILE A 70 -14.54 1.28 8.22
CA ILE A 70 -13.50 0.31 7.84
C ILE A 70 -13.36 -0.77 8.90
N THR A 71 -13.29 -0.37 10.18
CA THR A 71 -13.21 -1.31 11.30
C THR A 71 -14.39 -2.27 11.30
N ARG A 72 -15.61 -1.74 11.13
CA ARG A 72 -16.81 -2.55 11.12
C ARG A 72 -16.85 -3.56 9.97
N LEU A 73 -16.39 -3.18 8.78
CA LEU A 73 -16.28 -4.09 7.64
C LEU A 73 -15.23 -5.18 7.88
N CYS A 74 -14.07 -4.82 8.42
CA CYS A 74 -13.02 -5.77 8.74
C CYS A 74 -13.50 -6.83 9.76
N GLU A 75 -14.22 -6.41 10.80
CA GLU A 75 -14.84 -7.33 11.77
C GLU A 75 -15.89 -8.24 11.11
N LEU A 76 -16.85 -7.65 10.38
CA LEU A 76 -17.97 -8.38 9.80
C LEU A 76 -17.52 -9.45 8.79
N PHE A 77 -16.52 -9.12 7.98
CA PHE A 77 -16.05 -10.00 6.91
C PHE A 77 -14.77 -10.76 7.26
N GLN A 78 -14.26 -10.66 8.50
CA GLN A 78 -12.97 -11.25 8.90
C GLN A 78 -11.83 -10.85 7.93
N ALA A 79 -11.81 -9.56 7.58
CA ALA A 79 -10.96 -9.00 6.55
C ALA A 79 -9.90 -8.06 7.13
N ARG A 80 -8.86 -7.76 6.32
CA ARG A 80 -7.84 -6.76 6.65
C ARG A 80 -8.05 -5.50 5.82
N ALA A 81 -7.78 -4.34 6.39
CA ALA A 81 -7.66 -3.11 5.62
C ALA A 81 -6.19 -2.88 5.26
N MET A 82 -5.92 -2.66 3.97
CA MET A 82 -4.59 -2.40 3.45
C MET A 82 -4.55 -1.03 2.76
N LEU A 83 -3.62 -0.16 3.15
CA LEU A 83 -3.45 1.18 2.57
C LEU A 83 -2.26 1.18 1.63
N ASN A 84 -2.39 1.82 0.46
CA ASN A 84 -1.24 2.15 -0.38
C ASN A 84 -0.73 3.57 -0.09
N LEU A 85 0.50 3.70 0.41
CA LEU A 85 1.14 5.00 0.70
C LEU A 85 1.73 5.70 -0.53
N ASN A 86 1.72 5.04 -1.69
CA ASN A 86 1.96 5.68 -2.97
C ASN A 86 0.63 6.24 -3.49
N PRO A 87 0.38 7.57 -3.38
CA PRO A 87 -0.86 8.14 -3.84
C PRO A 87 -0.99 7.95 -5.35
N LYS A 88 -2.23 7.81 -5.81
CA LYS A 88 -2.61 7.72 -7.22
C LYS A 88 -3.20 9.05 -7.64
N SER A 89 -3.10 9.35 -8.93
CA SER A 89 -3.75 10.52 -9.51
C SER A 89 -5.12 10.14 -10.07
N TYR A 90 -6.17 10.86 -9.68
CA TYR A 90 -7.50 10.73 -10.29
C TYR A 90 -7.44 10.90 -11.80
N LYS A 91 -6.62 11.85 -12.27
CA LYS A 91 -6.41 12.11 -13.70
C LYS A 91 -5.83 10.90 -14.41
N GLU A 92 -4.72 10.34 -13.91
CA GLU A 92 -4.06 9.19 -14.53
C GLU A 92 -4.95 7.95 -14.53
N VAL A 93 -5.64 7.69 -13.42
CA VAL A 93 -6.57 6.56 -13.31
C VAL A 93 -7.72 6.72 -14.30
N ALA A 94 -8.34 7.90 -14.40
CA ALA A 94 -9.44 8.14 -15.33
C ALA A 94 -9.02 7.96 -16.80
N PHE A 95 -7.84 8.48 -17.19
CA PHE A 95 -7.32 8.24 -18.54
C PHE A 95 -6.99 6.77 -18.78
N GLY A 96 -6.44 6.07 -17.78
CA GLY A 96 -6.22 4.63 -17.84
C GLY A 96 -7.52 3.85 -18.03
N MET A 97 -8.59 4.25 -17.34
CA MET A 97 -9.92 3.65 -17.49
C MET A 97 -10.47 3.86 -18.90
N LEU A 98 -10.35 5.07 -19.47
CA LEU A 98 -10.80 5.35 -20.83
C LEU A 98 -10.11 4.43 -21.85
N LYS A 99 -8.78 4.32 -21.78
CA LYS A 99 -8.01 3.45 -22.67
C LYS A 99 -8.44 1.99 -22.54
N LYS A 100 -8.48 1.50 -21.30
CA LYS A 100 -8.77 0.08 -21.03
C LYS A 100 -10.22 -0.29 -21.31
N LEU A 101 -11.16 0.63 -21.13
CA LEU A 101 -12.55 0.42 -21.53
C LEU A 101 -12.65 0.19 -23.04
N SER A 102 -12.00 1.03 -23.85
CA SER A 102 -11.97 0.87 -25.30
C SER A 102 -11.41 -0.50 -25.74
N GLU A 103 -10.33 -0.96 -25.09
CA GLU A 103 -9.73 -2.28 -25.32
C GLU A 103 -10.71 -3.41 -24.97
N LEU A 104 -11.36 -3.34 -23.80
CA LEU A 104 -12.33 -4.34 -23.36
C LEU A 104 -13.54 -4.42 -24.30
N LEU A 105 -14.06 -3.27 -24.75
CA LEU A 105 -15.17 -3.23 -25.70
C LEU A 105 -14.79 -3.83 -27.05
N SER A 106 -13.58 -3.54 -27.54
CA SER A 106 -13.07 -4.08 -28.82
C SER A 106 -12.87 -5.60 -28.76
N GLN A 107 -12.62 -6.16 -27.57
CA GLN A 107 -12.46 -7.59 -27.32
C GLN A 107 -13.76 -8.28 -26.91
N GLU A 108 -14.90 -7.56 -26.86
CA GLU A 108 -16.17 -8.04 -26.34
C GLU A 108 -16.09 -8.59 -24.89
N ALA A 109 -15.08 -8.16 -24.13
CA ALA A 109 -14.81 -8.58 -22.76
C ALA A 109 -15.64 -7.81 -21.73
N TYR A 110 -16.95 -7.66 -21.99
CA TYR A 110 -17.87 -6.85 -21.17
C TYR A 110 -17.88 -7.19 -19.67
N PRO A 111 -17.81 -8.48 -19.26
CA PRO A 111 -17.81 -8.82 -17.83
C PRO A 111 -16.64 -8.24 -17.05
N ALA A 112 -15.51 -7.91 -17.70
CA ALA A 112 -14.33 -7.35 -17.04
C ALA A 112 -14.42 -5.83 -16.77
N VAL A 113 -15.47 -5.17 -17.27
CA VAL A 113 -15.70 -3.73 -17.06
C VAL A 113 -15.99 -3.44 -15.58
N ASP A 114 -16.60 -4.39 -14.85
CA ASP A 114 -16.89 -4.28 -13.42
C ASP A 114 -15.65 -3.96 -12.57
N LYS A 115 -14.49 -4.49 -12.98
CA LYS A 115 -13.20 -4.37 -12.28
C LYS A 115 -12.33 -3.25 -12.83
N LEU A 116 -12.79 -2.51 -13.83
CA LEU A 116 -12.01 -1.51 -14.57
C LEU A 116 -11.30 -0.52 -13.63
N LEU A 117 -12.05 0.10 -12.71
CA LEU A 117 -11.51 1.07 -11.75
C LEU A 117 -10.41 0.46 -10.88
N SER A 118 -10.68 -0.69 -10.26
CA SER A 118 -9.72 -1.37 -9.40
C SER A 118 -8.45 -1.75 -10.15
N SER A 119 -8.60 -2.20 -11.39
CA SER A 119 -7.48 -2.57 -12.25
C SER A 119 -6.62 -1.36 -12.61
N CYS A 120 -7.24 -0.24 -12.99
CA CYS A 120 -6.52 0.98 -13.33
C CYS A 120 -5.79 1.58 -12.12
N ILE A 121 -6.38 1.51 -10.91
CA ILE A 121 -5.73 1.94 -9.67
C ILE A 121 -4.49 1.10 -9.38
N ASN A 122 -4.58 -0.23 -9.55
CA ASN A 122 -3.47 -1.14 -9.30
C ASN A 122 -2.34 -0.99 -10.34
N SER A 123 -2.67 -0.68 -11.59
CA SER A 123 -1.66 -0.43 -12.63
C SER A 123 -1.07 0.98 -12.61
N ALA A 124 -1.73 1.95 -11.98
CA ALA A 124 -1.27 3.33 -11.94
C ALA A 124 0.03 3.48 -11.13
N GLY A 125 0.87 4.41 -11.56
CA GLY A 125 2.13 4.75 -10.90
C GLY A 125 1.94 5.54 -9.60
N VAL A 126 2.95 6.30 -9.21
CA VAL A 126 2.82 7.33 -8.18
C VAL A 126 2.25 8.58 -8.85
N GLY A 127 1.16 9.13 -8.34
CA GLY A 127 0.38 10.17 -9.00
C GLY A 127 1.03 11.55 -9.10
N SER A 128 2.25 11.71 -8.60
CA SER A 128 3.03 12.94 -8.72
C SER A 128 4.50 12.62 -8.94
N LYS A 129 5.15 13.39 -9.82
CA LYS A 129 6.59 13.30 -10.11
C LYS A 129 7.47 13.85 -8.97
N GLU A 130 6.91 14.71 -8.12
CA GLU A 130 7.61 15.24 -6.94
C GLU A 130 7.79 14.16 -5.86
N LEU A 131 7.04 13.07 -5.93
CA LEU A 131 7.06 12.00 -4.95
C LEU A 131 7.99 10.87 -5.38
N LYS A 132 9.05 10.63 -4.61
CA LYS A 132 9.77 9.36 -4.67
C LYS A 132 8.80 8.22 -4.33
N LYS A 133 8.86 7.12 -5.06
CA LYS A 133 8.07 5.92 -4.80
C LYS A 133 8.48 5.30 -3.45
N TYR A 134 7.52 4.81 -2.68
CA TYR A 134 7.82 3.98 -1.51
C TYR A 134 7.75 2.50 -1.87
N TRP A 135 8.62 1.71 -1.23
CA TRP A 135 8.61 0.25 -1.20
C TRP A 135 8.39 -0.22 0.25
N ILE A 136 8.15 -1.51 0.42
CA ILE A 136 8.02 -2.16 1.72
C ILE A 136 9.05 -3.29 1.76
N ILE A 137 9.77 -3.40 2.86
CA ILE A 137 10.44 -4.63 3.27
C ILE A 137 9.52 -5.27 4.30
N ASP A 138 8.86 -6.36 3.91
CA ASP A 138 7.93 -7.10 4.74
C ASP A 138 8.70 -8.19 5.49
N VAL A 139 8.69 -8.09 6.81
CA VAL A 139 9.35 -9.04 7.72
C VAL A 139 8.26 -9.80 8.44
N ASP A 140 8.04 -11.04 8.03
CA ASP A 140 7.03 -11.94 8.60
C ASP A 140 7.67 -12.92 9.61
N GLU A 141 6.85 -13.42 10.54
CA GLU A 141 7.19 -14.50 11.48
C GLU A 141 8.37 -14.21 12.43
N VAL A 142 8.49 -12.97 12.89
CA VAL A 142 9.53 -12.55 13.83
C VAL A 142 8.93 -12.13 15.16
N SER A 143 9.30 -12.84 16.24
CA SER A 143 8.87 -12.55 17.61
C SER A 143 9.56 -11.32 18.20
N GLU A 144 10.85 -11.12 17.90
CA GLU A 144 11.63 -9.96 18.30
C GLU A 144 12.18 -9.23 17.07
N PRO A 145 11.48 -8.23 16.52
CA PRO A 145 11.85 -7.63 15.24
C PRO A 145 13.07 -6.71 15.31
N ALA A 146 13.47 -6.22 16.49
CA ALA A 146 14.50 -5.20 16.62
C ALA A 146 15.88 -5.59 16.05
N PRO A 147 16.43 -6.80 16.31
CA PRO A 147 17.71 -7.22 15.71
C PRO A 147 17.65 -7.36 14.19
N VAL A 148 16.51 -7.84 13.68
CA VAL A 148 16.28 -7.99 12.23
C VAL A 148 16.19 -6.63 11.55
N ILE A 149 15.46 -5.69 12.15
CA ILE A 149 15.36 -4.30 11.69
C ILE A 149 16.76 -3.65 11.64
N ALA A 150 17.56 -3.81 12.69
CA ALA A 150 18.92 -3.26 12.74
C ALA A 150 19.81 -3.80 11.60
N THR A 151 19.73 -5.11 11.35
CA THR A 151 20.46 -5.77 10.25
C THR A 151 20.02 -5.22 8.89
N ILE A 152 18.71 -5.05 8.68
CA ILE A 152 18.18 -4.47 7.45
C ILE A 152 18.65 -3.03 7.28
N GLN A 153 18.64 -2.21 8.34
CA GLN A 153 19.10 -0.82 8.31
C GLN A 153 20.58 -0.69 7.94
N GLU A 154 21.43 -1.57 8.50
CA GLU A 154 22.85 -1.62 8.17
C GLU A 154 23.06 -1.97 6.69
N GLN A 155 22.37 -3.01 6.19
CA GLN A 155 22.41 -3.36 4.77
C GLN A 155 21.91 -2.21 3.89
N LEU A 156 20.81 -1.56 4.23
CA LEU A 156 20.29 -0.42 3.46
C LEU A 156 21.29 0.73 3.36
N THR A 157 22.12 0.95 4.37
CA THR A 157 23.14 2.02 4.35
C THR A 157 24.20 1.78 3.27
N SER A 158 24.54 0.52 2.99
CA SER A 158 25.51 0.15 1.96
C SER A 158 24.92 0.03 0.54
N MET A 159 23.60 0.07 0.40
CA MET A 159 22.93 -0.01 -0.91
C MET A 159 22.86 1.36 -1.61
N ASN A 160 22.91 1.35 -2.95
CA ASN A 160 22.69 2.56 -3.73
C ASN A 160 21.24 3.05 -3.63
N PRO A 161 21.00 4.37 -3.60
CA PRO A 161 21.99 5.45 -3.52
C PRO A 161 22.66 5.52 -2.14
N ILE A 162 23.99 5.50 -2.11
CA ILE A 162 24.78 5.55 -0.87
C ILE A 162 24.63 6.94 -0.22
N GLY A 163 24.50 6.98 1.10
CA GLY A 163 24.36 8.22 1.87
C GLY A 163 22.94 8.80 1.95
N GLU A 164 21.96 8.22 1.23
CA GLU A 164 20.54 8.55 1.44
C GLU A 164 19.92 7.67 2.53
N GLU A 165 19.19 8.29 3.46
CA GLU A 165 18.33 7.60 4.42
C GLU A 165 17.18 6.93 3.65
N LYS A 166 17.16 5.60 3.66
CA LYS A 166 16.17 4.81 2.91
C LYS A 166 14.96 4.46 3.75
N LEU A 167 15.11 4.25 5.05
CA LEU A 167 14.00 3.90 5.93
C LEU A 167 13.15 5.14 6.20
N VAL A 168 11.85 5.04 5.96
CA VAL A 168 10.88 6.13 6.16
C VAL A 168 10.09 5.94 7.45
N ASN A 169 9.62 4.72 7.69
CA ASN A 169 8.87 4.37 8.89
C ASN A 169 8.79 2.85 9.07
N ILE A 170 8.37 2.41 10.25
CA ILE A 170 8.10 1.01 10.57
C ILE A 170 6.62 0.91 10.96
N VAL A 171 5.90 -0.01 10.32
CA VAL A 171 4.47 -0.22 10.54
C VAL A 171 4.26 -1.63 11.10
N PRO A 172 3.70 -1.79 12.31
CA PRO A 172 3.42 -3.10 12.88
C PRO A 172 2.53 -3.98 12.00
N SER A 173 2.78 -5.29 12.03
CA SER A 173 1.97 -6.36 11.43
C SER A 173 1.52 -7.35 12.51
N LYS A 174 0.68 -8.33 12.13
CA LYS A 174 0.14 -9.36 13.05
C LYS A 174 1.25 -10.26 13.65
N SER A 175 2.29 -10.55 12.88
CA SER A 175 3.36 -11.50 13.22
C SER A 175 4.75 -10.97 12.83
N GLY A 176 4.90 -9.66 12.72
CA GLY A 176 6.12 -9.05 12.20
C GLY A 176 5.97 -7.54 11.97
N VAL A 177 6.68 -7.00 10.98
CA VAL A 177 6.74 -5.55 10.70
C VAL A 177 6.89 -5.26 9.21
N HIS A 178 6.32 -4.14 8.76
CA HIS A 178 6.59 -3.57 7.44
C HIS A 178 7.53 -2.37 7.60
N LEU A 179 8.71 -2.41 6.98
CA LEU A 179 9.59 -1.26 6.89
C LEU A 179 9.26 -0.52 5.59
N ILE A 180 8.74 0.70 5.71
CA ILE A 180 8.49 1.58 4.55
C ILE A 180 9.81 2.20 4.15
N THR A 181 10.21 2.06 2.89
CA THR A 181 11.49 2.60 2.41
C THR A 181 11.35 3.42 1.13
N HIS A 182 12.32 4.29 0.87
CA HIS A 182 12.62 4.76 -0.48
C HIS A 182 13.17 3.61 -1.35
N PRO A 183 13.17 3.75 -2.69
CA PRO A 183 13.73 2.75 -3.58
C PRO A 183 15.24 2.67 -3.42
N PHE A 184 15.79 1.48 -3.56
CA PHE A 184 17.22 1.22 -3.47
C PHE A 184 17.63 0.13 -4.45
N ASP A 185 18.92 -0.01 -4.69
CA ASP A 185 19.44 -1.11 -5.50
C ASP A 185 19.24 -2.43 -4.76
N THR A 186 18.45 -3.33 -5.35
CA THR A 186 18.17 -4.64 -4.77
C THR A 186 19.24 -5.67 -5.12
N ASN A 187 20.18 -5.33 -6.01
CA ASN A 187 21.27 -6.23 -6.35
C ASN A 187 22.23 -6.37 -5.15
N GLY A 188 22.52 -7.60 -4.75
CA GLY A 188 23.41 -7.88 -3.62
C GLY A 188 22.75 -7.81 -2.25
N VAL A 189 21.43 -7.58 -2.18
CA VAL A 189 20.67 -7.74 -0.94
C VAL A 189 20.62 -9.22 -0.56
N CYS A 190 21.04 -9.54 0.66
CA CYS A 190 20.97 -10.89 1.22
C CYS A 190 20.06 -10.86 2.45
N PHE A 191 18.76 -10.95 2.20
CA PHE A 191 17.75 -11.09 3.24
C PHE A 191 17.40 -12.57 3.45
N ALA A 192 16.92 -12.90 4.65
CA ALA A 192 16.37 -14.22 4.93
C ALA A 192 15.10 -14.48 4.10
N ASP A 193 14.77 -15.76 3.86
CA ASP A 193 13.60 -16.16 3.05
C ASP A 193 12.25 -15.65 3.60
N THR A 194 12.21 -15.28 4.87
CA THR A 194 11.04 -14.70 5.54
C THR A 194 10.85 -13.19 5.28
N ILE A 195 11.74 -12.58 4.49
CA ILE A 195 11.75 -11.15 4.21
C ILE A 195 11.49 -10.90 2.72
N GLU A 196 10.43 -10.14 2.41
CA GLU A 196 10.00 -9.85 1.05
C GLU A 196 10.08 -8.36 0.72
N ILE A 197 10.62 -8.00 -0.45
CA ILE A 197 10.60 -6.62 -0.95
C ILE A 197 9.37 -6.40 -1.85
N LYS A 198 8.44 -5.55 -1.41
CA LYS A 198 7.21 -5.21 -2.13
C LYS A 198 7.27 -3.81 -2.70
N LYS A 199 7.19 -3.70 -4.03
CA LYS A 199 7.35 -2.43 -4.78
C LYS A 199 6.04 -1.67 -4.99
N ASP A 200 4.89 -2.19 -4.55
CA ASP A 200 3.58 -1.56 -4.70
C ASP A 200 3.14 -0.74 -3.48
N CYS A 201 3.84 -0.89 -2.34
CA CYS A 201 3.64 -0.19 -1.06
C CYS A 201 2.26 -0.36 -0.42
N LEU A 202 1.67 -1.55 -0.55
CA LEU A 202 0.44 -1.90 0.13
C LEU A 202 0.74 -2.40 1.56
N THR A 203 0.43 -1.59 2.58
CA THR A 203 0.76 -1.86 3.99
C THR A 203 -0.48 -2.09 4.87
N ASN A 204 -0.31 -2.72 6.04
CA ASN A 204 -1.40 -3.03 6.95
C ASN A 204 -1.93 -1.74 7.60
N LEU A 205 -3.18 -1.39 7.31
CA LEU A 205 -3.91 -0.32 8.01
C LEU A 205 -4.61 -0.87 9.25
N LEU A 206 -5.32 -1.99 9.09
CA LEU A 206 -6.04 -2.65 10.16
C LEU A 206 -6.03 -4.17 9.95
N ILE A 207 -5.74 -4.91 11.01
CA ILE A 207 -5.89 -6.36 11.07
C ILE A 207 -6.78 -6.66 12.28
N CYS A 208 -7.98 -7.17 12.02
CA CYS A 208 -8.91 -7.63 13.05
C CYS A 208 -8.51 -9.00 13.61
#